data_AF-A0A926E6I6-F1
#
_entry.id   AF-A0A926E6I6-F1
#
_cell.length_a   1.000
_cell.length_b   1.000
_cell.length_c   1.000
_cell.angle_alpha   90.00
_cell.angle_beta   90.00
_cell.angle_gamma   90.00
#
_symmetry.space_group_name_H-M   'P 1'
#
loop_
_entity.id
_entity.type
_entity.pdbx_description
1 polymer ?
#
loop_
_entity_poly.entity_id
_entity_poly.type
_entity_poly.pdbx_seq_one_letter_code
_entity_poly.pdbx_strand_id
1 'polypeptide(L)'
;MNKNALTEQRRETVIGLLKNMNIKKNPAGGFDKDDVYECMQQLCDLYENNIEELENAYEVEINELRERYQKYDDNNELYVSLIMEAKKSSNEIINQAKTEVETILSEGREHVAKQEKELEQMRNGMEAEKEAITAELNASREAVEAEKAAMKAEVQAEKEKAEALKNKYKQQLNAMEEEFAEIKTNILRTAGRVDSLKSKLADDEEAAWNVAQDLDAVDIPMAEEGVEEITLPQIHTEQPAADEIAEEPAEEEFTELKLEDLVQTENTDGKPVDDIQELKLDDIQVDMPELKEEPAEEAPKEEAGEISFEGLEDLFKEDK
;
A
#
# COMPACT_ATOMS: atom_id res chain seq x y z
N MET A 1 -16.02 -64.82 35.00
CA MET A 1 -16.75 -66.10 34.80
C MET A 1 -18.23 -65.88 35.08
N ASN A 2 -19.15 -66.65 34.48
CA ASN A 2 -20.57 -66.55 34.84
C ASN A 2 -20.80 -67.20 36.22
N LYS A 3 -21.10 -66.39 37.24
CA LYS A 3 -21.24 -66.84 38.65
C LYS A 3 -22.30 -67.94 38.82
N ASN A 4 -23.35 -67.91 37.99
CA ASN A 4 -24.38 -68.95 38.01
C ASN A 4 -23.85 -70.29 37.48
N ALA A 5 -23.04 -70.27 36.42
CA ALA A 5 -22.48 -71.49 35.83
C ALA A 5 -21.51 -72.22 36.77
N LEU A 6 -20.64 -71.46 37.48
CA LEU A 6 -19.70 -72.05 38.45
C LEU A 6 -20.45 -72.66 39.65
N THR A 7 -21.48 -71.96 40.15
CA THR A 7 -22.31 -72.43 41.26
C THR A 7 -23.12 -73.67 40.89
N GLU A 8 -23.62 -73.73 39.65
CA GLU A 8 -24.39 -74.86 39.13
C GLU A 8 -23.52 -76.10 38.90
N GLN A 9 -22.34 -75.92 38.30
CA GLN A 9 -21.35 -76.98 38.13
C GLN A 9 -20.96 -77.61 39.49
N ARG A 10 -20.75 -76.79 40.51
CA ARG A 10 -20.38 -77.28 41.85
C ARG A 10 -21.51 -78.01 42.55
N ARG A 11 -22.74 -77.54 42.38
CA ARG A 11 -23.93 -78.24 42.85
C ARG A 11 -24.02 -79.62 42.21
N GLU A 12 -23.76 -79.75 40.92
CA GLU A 12 -23.74 -81.03 40.23
C GLU A 12 -22.63 -81.96 40.75
N THR A 13 -21.42 -81.45 40.98
CA THR A 13 -20.30 -82.23 41.54
C THR A 13 -20.63 -82.77 42.94
N VAL A 14 -21.20 -81.95 43.82
CA VAL A 14 -21.63 -82.38 45.16
C VAL A 14 -22.74 -83.43 45.08
N ILE A 15 -23.75 -83.23 44.22
CA ILE A 15 -24.84 -84.19 44.03
C ILE A 15 -24.30 -85.52 43.46
N GLY A 16 -23.34 -85.47 42.53
CA GLY A 16 -22.70 -86.64 41.95
C GLY A 16 -21.94 -87.45 43.00
N LEU A 17 -21.18 -86.79 43.87
CA LEU A 17 -20.42 -87.44 44.93
C LEU A 17 -21.37 -88.09 45.95
N LEU A 18 -22.42 -87.38 46.37
CA LEU A 18 -23.43 -87.90 47.31
C LEU A 18 -24.20 -89.12 46.76
N LYS A 19 -24.48 -89.15 45.45
CA LYS A 19 -25.17 -90.28 44.80
C LYS A 19 -24.29 -91.53 44.68
N ASN A 20 -22.97 -91.36 44.65
CA ASN A 20 -22.01 -92.44 44.48
C ASN A 20 -21.44 -92.97 45.81
N MET A 21 -21.83 -92.39 46.95
CA MET A 21 -21.43 -92.88 48.28
C MET A 21 -22.03 -94.27 48.53
N ASN A 22 -21.19 -95.27 48.76
CA ASN A 22 -21.60 -96.65 48.98
C ASN A 22 -21.07 -97.16 50.32
N ILE A 23 -21.85 -96.92 51.38
CA ILE A 23 -21.48 -97.31 52.75
C ILE A 23 -22.03 -98.71 53.04
N LYS A 24 -21.15 -99.68 53.29
CA LYS A 24 -21.59 -101.07 53.56
C LYS A 24 -22.26 -101.17 54.93
N LYS A 25 -23.18 -102.13 55.08
CA LYS A 25 -23.74 -102.49 56.39
C LYS A 25 -22.84 -103.48 57.09
N ASN A 26 -22.59 -103.23 58.37
CA ASN A 26 -21.84 -104.14 59.21
C ASN A 26 -22.73 -105.36 59.57
N PRO A 27 -22.22 -106.61 59.50
CA PRO A 27 -22.95 -107.81 59.91
C PRO A 27 -23.42 -107.81 61.37
N ALA A 28 -22.81 -107.02 62.26
CA ALA A 28 -23.24 -106.83 63.66
C ALA A 28 -24.35 -105.77 63.84
N GLY A 29 -24.85 -105.19 62.74
CA GLY A 29 -25.73 -104.02 62.75
C GLY A 29 -24.95 -102.71 62.64
N GLY A 30 -25.58 -101.69 62.02
CA GLY A 30 -24.94 -100.40 61.74
C GLY A 30 -24.24 -100.34 60.37
N PHE A 31 -23.54 -99.23 60.13
CA PHE A 31 -22.72 -99.00 58.94
C PHE A 31 -21.26 -99.36 59.21
N ASP A 32 -20.53 -99.74 58.16
CA ASP A 32 -19.10 -99.97 58.21
C ASP A 32 -18.37 -98.66 58.57
N LYS A 33 -17.55 -98.72 59.61
CA LYS A 33 -16.93 -97.53 60.19
C LYS A 33 -15.93 -96.90 59.21
N ASP A 34 -15.14 -97.72 58.53
CA ASP A 34 -14.08 -97.26 57.64
C ASP A 34 -14.69 -96.65 56.37
N ASP A 35 -15.73 -97.28 55.82
CA ASP A 35 -16.49 -96.74 54.68
C ASP A 35 -17.16 -95.37 55.03
N VAL A 36 -17.65 -95.19 56.27
CA VAL A 36 -18.23 -93.92 56.73
C VAL A 36 -17.18 -92.82 56.83
N TYR A 37 -16.01 -93.10 57.44
CA TYR A 37 -14.94 -92.10 57.55
C TYR A 37 -14.36 -91.74 56.18
N GLU A 38 -14.22 -92.70 55.28
CA GLU A 38 -13.76 -92.46 53.91
C GLU A 38 -14.73 -91.57 53.13
N CYS A 39 -16.04 -91.84 53.19
CA CYS A 39 -17.05 -90.96 52.57
C CYS A 39 -17.06 -89.56 53.18
N MET A 40 -16.89 -89.44 54.50
CA MET A 40 -16.87 -88.14 55.18
C MET A 40 -15.60 -87.35 54.82
N GLN A 41 -14.45 -88.01 54.69
CA GLN A 41 -13.20 -87.39 54.27
C GLN A 41 -13.31 -86.87 52.84
N GLN A 42 -13.80 -87.68 51.90
CA GLN A 42 -14.02 -87.26 50.51
C GLN A 42 -14.96 -86.05 50.40
N LEU A 43 -15.98 -85.98 51.26
CA LEU A 43 -16.89 -84.84 51.31
C LEU A 43 -16.17 -83.58 51.84
N CYS A 44 -15.36 -83.71 52.89
CA CYS A 44 -14.54 -82.61 53.40
C CYS A 44 -13.54 -82.10 52.34
N ASP A 45 -12.80 -83.02 51.70
CA ASP A 45 -11.83 -82.68 50.64
C ASP A 45 -12.53 -81.98 49.46
N LEU A 46 -13.75 -82.41 49.10
CA LEU A 46 -14.54 -81.74 48.06
C LEU A 46 -14.92 -80.30 48.46
N TYR A 47 -15.37 -80.09 49.70
CA TYR A 47 -15.72 -78.74 50.17
C TYR A 47 -14.49 -77.84 50.29
N GLU A 48 -13.35 -78.37 50.74
CA GLU A 48 -12.09 -77.63 50.86
C GLU A 48 -11.61 -77.16 49.48
N ASN A 49 -11.56 -78.06 48.49
CA ASN A 49 -11.22 -77.71 47.11
C ASN A 49 -12.19 -76.68 46.51
N ASN A 50 -13.50 -76.81 46.78
CA ASN A 50 -14.50 -75.87 46.27
C ASN A 50 -14.36 -74.47 46.89
N ILE A 51 -14.03 -74.39 48.17
CA ILE A 51 -13.74 -73.12 48.85
C ILE A 51 -12.47 -72.49 48.27
N GLU A 52 -11.40 -73.25 48.11
CA GLU A 52 -10.14 -72.76 47.52
C GLU A 52 -10.36 -72.22 46.10
N GLU A 53 -11.13 -72.93 45.26
CA GLU A 53 -11.49 -72.42 43.93
C GLU A 53 -12.38 -71.16 43.99
N LEU A 54 -13.27 -71.00 44.99
CA LEU A 54 -14.03 -69.75 45.18
C LEU A 54 -13.10 -68.59 45.49
N GLU A 55 -12.20 -68.79 46.45
CA GLU A 55 -11.28 -67.77 46.93
C GLU A 55 -10.38 -67.33 45.80
N ASN A 56 -9.79 -68.27 45.05
CA ASN A 56 -8.99 -67.97 43.87
C ASN A 56 -9.78 -67.21 42.79
N ALA A 57 -11.01 -67.61 42.51
CA ALA A 57 -11.84 -66.93 41.52
C ALA A 57 -12.18 -65.48 41.93
N TYR A 58 -12.53 -65.28 43.21
CA TYR A 58 -12.80 -63.93 43.73
C TYR A 58 -11.54 -63.07 43.81
N GLU A 59 -10.40 -63.64 44.18
CA GLU A 59 -9.14 -62.92 44.25
C GLU A 59 -8.69 -62.43 42.86
N VAL A 60 -8.86 -63.26 41.82
CA VAL A 60 -8.65 -62.83 40.43
C VAL A 60 -9.61 -61.69 40.05
N GLU A 61 -10.92 -61.83 40.31
CA GLU A 61 -11.89 -60.76 40.02
C GLU A 61 -11.56 -59.44 40.76
N ILE A 62 -11.13 -59.52 42.02
CA ILE A 62 -10.73 -58.35 42.82
C ILE A 62 -9.49 -57.70 42.23
N ASN A 63 -8.49 -58.48 41.81
CA ASN A 63 -7.26 -57.96 41.22
C ASN A 63 -7.52 -57.32 39.85
N GLU A 64 -8.33 -57.94 39.00
CA GLU A 64 -8.75 -57.36 37.72
C GLU A 64 -9.51 -56.04 37.92
N LEU A 65 -10.38 -55.98 38.93
CA LEU A 65 -11.15 -54.78 39.24
C LEU A 65 -10.23 -53.66 39.76
N ARG A 66 -9.28 -53.98 40.64
CA ARG A 66 -8.25 -53.04 41.13
C ARG A 66 -7.41 -52.48 39.98
N GLU A 67 -6.94 -53.34 39.07
CA GLU A 67 -6.16 -52.90 37.91
C GLU A 67 -6.99 -51.98 36.99
N ARG A 68 -8.29 -52.28 36.83
CA ARG A 68 -9.18 -51.42 36.03
C ARG A 68 -9.38 -50.05 36.68
N TYR A 69 -9.59 -49.99 38.00
CA TYR A 69 -9.69 -48.71 38.71
C TYR A 69 -8.39 -47.91 38.64
N GLN A 70 -7.24 -48.56 38.81
CA GLN A 70 -5.94 -47.90 38.66
C GLN A 70 -5.77 -47.29 37.27
N LYS A 71 -6.15 -48.01 36.21
CA LYS A 71 -6.11 -47.48 34.83
C LYS A 71 -7.01 -46.27 34.65
N TYR A 72 -8.17 -46.21 35.32
CA TYR A 72 -9.04 -45.04 35.27
C TYR A 72 -8.40 -43.83 35.95
N ASP A 73 -7.77 -44.02 37.10
CA ASP A 73 -7.07 -42.96 37.81
C ASP A 73 -5.88 -42.44 36.98
N ASP A 74 -5.04 -43.33 36.45
CA ASP A 74 -3.90 -42.98 35.60
C ASP A 74 -4.35 -42.23 34.33
N ASN A 75 -5.45 -42.68 33.70
CA ASN A 75 -5.98 -42.05 32.50
C ASN A 75 -6.60 -40.67 32.80
N ASN A 76 -7.24 -40.52 33.96
CA ASN A 76 -7.75 -39.22 34.41
C ASN A 76 -6.61 -38.22 34.66
N GLU A 77 -5.52 -38.65 35.30
CA GLU A 77 -4.33 -37.83 35.50
C GLU A 77 -3.67 -37.43 34.17
N LEU A 78 -3.65 -38.35 33.20
CA LEU A 78 -3.18 -38.07 31.84
C LEU A 78 -4.05 -37.02 31.14
N TYR A 79 -5.38 -37.12 31.20
CA TYR A 79 -6.27 -36.12 30.60
C TYR A 79 -6.10 -34.75 31.24
N VAL A 80 -5.98 -34.70 32.57
CA VAL A 80 -5.74 -33.45 33.30
C VAL A 80 -4.41 -32.82 32.87
N SER A 81 -3.35 -33.62 32.74
CA SER A 81 -2.04 -33.15 32.27
C SER A 81 -2.10 -32.62 30.84
N LEU A 82 -2.76 -33.34 29.93
CA LEU A 82 -2.92 -32.94 28.53
C LEU A 82 -3.69 -31.62 28.41
N ILE A 83 -4.77 -31.45 29.18
CA ILE A 83 -5.55 -30.21 29.19
C ILE A 83 -4.71 -29.05 29.74
N MET A 84 -3.95 -29.27 30.81
CA MET A 84 -3.05 -28.24 31.35
C MET A 84 -1.97 -27.84 30.36
N GLU A 85 -1.36 -28.81 29.67
CA GLU A 85 -0.34 -28.54 28.65
C GLU A 85 -0.92 -27.80 27.44
N ALA A 86 -2.09 -28.22 26.95
CA ALA A 86 -2.81 -27.54 25.88
C ALA A 86 -3.18 -26.10 26.27
N LYS A 87 -3.66 -25.90 27.51
CA LYS A 87 -3.98 -24.56 28.05
C LYS A 87 -2.73 -23.69 28.17
N LYS A 88 -1.62 -24.25 28.65
CA LYS A 88 -0.33 -23.55 28.74
C LYS A 88 0.18 -23.15 27.36
N SER A 89 0.21 -24.09 26.41
CA SER A 89 0.63 -23.84 25.04
C SER A 89 -0.27 -22.79 24.35
N SER A 90 -1.59 -22.88 24.52
CA SER A 90 -2.53 -21.88 23.99
C SER A 90 -2.27 -20.49 24.56
N ASN A 91 -2.04 -20.36 25.86
CA ASN A 91 -1.69 -19.08 26.49
C ASN A 91 -0.35 -18.53 25.98
N GLU A 92 0.65 -19.37 25.77
CA GLU A 92 1.94 -18.95 25.20
C GLU A 92 1.76 -18.40 23.77
N ILE A 93 0.99 -19.08 22.93
CA ILE A 93 0.68 -18.62 21.57
C ILE A 93 -0.06 -17.28 21.59
N ILE A 94 -1.07 -17.13 22.47
CA ILE A 94 -1.83 -15.88 22.60
C ILE A 94 -0.92 -14.73 23.03
N ASN A 95 -0.06 -14.96 24.01
CA ASN A 95 0.87 -13.95 24.49
C ASN A 95 1.88 -13.55 23.40
N GLN A 96 2.42 -14.52 22.66
CA GLN A 96 3.30 -14.24 21.54
C GLN A 96 2.59 -13.42 20.46
N ALA A 97 1.39 -13.83 20.04
CA ALA A 97 0.60 -13.08 19.06
C ALA A 97 0.29 -11.65 19.52
N LYS A 98 -0.02 -11.47 20.82
CA LYS A 98 -0.23 -10.14 21.41
C LYS A 98 1.02 -9.26 21.31
N THR A 99 2.19 -9.81 21.62
CA THR A 99 3.46 -9.06 21.52
C THR A 99 3.83 -8.72 20.07
N GLU A 100 3.57 -9.62 19.13
CA GLU A 100 3.82 -9.39 17.70
C GLU A 100 2.89 -8.30 17.15
N VAL A 101 1.60 -8.35 17.50
CA VAL A 101 0.63 -7.30 17.12
C VAL A 101 1.02 -5.95 17.70
N GLU A 102 1.41 -5.89 18.98
CA GLU A 102 1.86 -4.64 19.61
C GLU A 102 3.10 -4.07 18.91
N THR A 103 4.04 -4.94 18.52
CA THR A 103 5.23 -4.57 17.75
C THR A 103 4.84 -3.99 16.39
N ILE A 104 4.02 -4.70 15.61
CA ILE A 104 3.56 -4.24 14.29
C ILE A 104 2.81 -2.90 14.39
N LEU A 105 1.96 -2.72 15.39
CA LEU A 105 1.26 -1.45 15.61
C LEU A 105 2.23 -0.32 15.96
N SER A 106 3.27 -0.61 16.74
CA SER A 106 4.28 0.39 17.09
C SER A 106 5.11 0.80 15.87
N GLU A 107 5.58 -0.16 15.09
CA GLU A 107 6.36 0.06 13.87
C GLU A 107 5.53 0.74 12.79
N GLY A 108 4.27 0.32 12.61
CA GLY A 108 3.32 0.95 11.68
C GLY A 108 3.08 2.42 12.02
N ARG A 109 2.86 2.76 13.29
CA ARG A 109 2.74 4.16 13.73
C ARG A 109 4.01 4.96 13.46
N GLU A 110 5.18 4.39 13.70
CA GLU A 110 6.46 5.06 13.43
C GLU A 110 6.68 5.30 11.93
N HIS A 111 6.37 4.31 11.09
CA HIS A 111 6.45 4.43 9.63
C HIS A 111 5.52 5.51 9.10
N VAL A 112 4.26 5.54 9.56
CA VAL A 112 3.31 6.60 9.18
C VAL A 112 3.83 7.97 9.62
N ALA A 113 4.32 8.11 10.85
CA ALA A 113 4.86 9.38 11.33
C ALA A 113 6.08 9.85 10.53
N LYS A 114 6.97 8.92 10.13
CA LYS A 114 8.11 9.21 9.25
C LYS A 114 7.64 9.66 7.87
N GLN A 115 6.70 8.93 7.27
CA GLN A 115 6.17 9.23 5.94
C GLN A 115 5.43 10.58 5.93
N GLU A 116 4.61 10.87 6.95
CA GLU A 116 3.95 12.17 7.10
C GLU A 116 4.96 13.31 7.20
N LYS A 117 6.04 13.12 7.97
CA LYS A 117 7.10 14.11 8.09
C LYS A 117 7.84 14.33 6.77
N GLU A 118 8.14 13.28 6.02
CA GLU A 118 8.78 13.38 4.70
C GLU A 118 7.87 14.08 3.68
N LEU A 119 6.59 13.73 3.65
CA LEU A 119 5.60 14.40 2.80
C LEU A 119 5.46 15.89 3.13
N GLU A 120 5.42 16.23 4.42
CA GLU A 120 5.35 17.63 4.87
C GLU A 120 6.63 18.39 4.52
N GLN A 121 7.80 17.77 4.62
CA GLN A 121 9.06 18.38 4.16
C GLN A 121 9.07 18.61 2.65
N MET A 122 8.62 17.64 1.85
CA MET A 122 8.51 17.80 0.40
C MET A 122 7.50 18.89 0.03
N ARG A 123 6.35 18.95 0.72
CA ARG A 123 5.35 20.00 0.51
C ARG A 123 5.92 21.39 0.79
N ASN A 124 6.59 21.57 1.93
CA ASN A 124 7.22 22.83 2.27
C ASN A 124 8.35 23.20 1.29
N GLY A 125 9.12 22.21 0.82
CA GLY A 125 10.13 22.41 -0.22
C GLY A 125 9.53 22.87 -1.54
N MET A 126 8.46 22.20 -2.00
CA MET A 126 7.75 22.55 -3.23
C MET A 126 7.08 23.93 -3.15
N GLU A 127 6.50 24.28 -1.99
CA GLU A 127 5.89 25.59 -1.78
C GLU A 127 6.94 26.71 -1.81
N ALA A 128 8.10 26.49 -1.16
CA ALA A 128 9.23 27.41 -1.22
C ALA A 128 9.79 27.56 -2.66
N GLU A 129 9.92 26.46 -3.40
CA GLU A 129 10.36 26.49 -4.80
C GLU A 129 9.36 27.23 -5.69
N LYS A 130 8.06 26.98 -5.51
CA LYS A 130 6.99 27.69 -6.22
C LYS A 130 7.03 29.19 -5.93
N GLU A 131 7.23 29.59 -4.68
CA GLU A 131 7.40 31.00 -4.30
C GLU A 131 8.64 31.62 -4.96
N ALA A 132 9.77 30.91 -4.95
CA ALA A 132 11.00 31.35 -5.58
C ALA A 132 10.85 31.53 -7.09
N ILE A 133 10.28 30.55 -7.79
CA ILE A 133 9.99 30.61 -9.23
C ILE A 133 9.03 31.76 -9.54
N THR A 134 7.99 31.93 -8.72
CA THR A 134 7.02 33.02 -8.92
C THR A 134 7.67 34.40 -8.73
N ALA A 135 8.55 34.53 -7.74
CA ALA A 135 9.31 35.77 -7.52
C ALA A 135 10.26 36.06 -8.68
N GLU A 136 11.00 35.05 -9.17
CA GLU A 136 11.90 35.19 -10.30
C GLU A 136 11.15 35.54 -11.60
N LEU A 137 10.02 34.88 -11.86
CA LEU A 137 9.15 35.16 -13.01
C LEU A 137 8.64 36.61 -12.97
N ASN A 138 8.21 37.09 -11.80
CA ASN A 138 7.72 38.45 -11.64
C ASN A 138 8.86 39.47 -11.82
N ALA A 139 10.05 39.21 -11.27
CA ALA A 139 11.22 40.06 -11.47
C ALA A 139 11.65 40.11 -12.94
N SER A 140 11.64 38.97 -13.63
CA SER A 140 11.94 38.88 -15.07
C SER A 140 10.92 39.66 -15.89
N ARG A 141 9.62 39.55 -15.59
CA ARG A 141 8.57 40.36 -16.25
C ARG A 141 8.76 41.85 -16.05
N GLU A 142 9.10 42.28 -14.83
CA GLU A 142 9.36 43.69 -14.55
C GLU A 142 10.59 44.19 -15.29
N ALA A 143 11.67 43.41 -15.34
CA ALA A 143 12.88 43.74 -16.10
C ALA A 143 12.60 43.86 -17.60
N VAL A 144 11.81 42.94 -18.18
CA VAL A 144 11.43 42.97 -19.60
C VAL A 144 10.53 44.18 -19.92
N GLU A 145 9.57 44.50 -19.07
CA GLU A 145 8.75 45.71 -19.29
C GLU A 145 9.55 47.00 -19.12
N ALA A 146 10.52 47.04 -18.19
CA ALA A 146 11.46 48.15 -18.07
C ALA A 146 12.36 48.30 -19.32
N GLU A 147 12.90 47.20 -19.85
CA GLU A 147 13.70 47.18 -21.07
C GLU A 147 12.88 47.66 -22.28
N LYS A 148 11.65 47.17 -22.42
CA LYS A 148 10.71 47.60 -23.47
C LYS A 148 10.36 49.08 -23.35
N ALA A 149 10.20 49.60 -22.13
CA ALA A 149 9.97 51.02 -21.91
C ALA A 149 11.20 51.87 -22.28
N ALA A 150 12.41 51.42 -21.91
CA ALA A 150 13.66 52.06 -22.29
C ALA A 150 13.86 52.06 -23.81
N MET A 151 13.63 50.93 -24.47
CA MET A 151 13.73 50.80 -25.92
C MET A 151 12.73 51.72 -26.64
N LYS A 152 11.48 51.80 -26.17
CA LYS A 152 10.49 52.74 -26.73
C LYS A 152 10.93 54.20 -26.59
N ALA A 153 11.51 54.57 -25.45
CA ALA A 153 12.03 55.91 -25.22
C ALA A 153 13.21 56.22 -26.15
N GLU A 154 14.12 55.26 -26.37
CA GLU A 154 15.24 55.39 -27.29
C GLU A 154 14.77 55.55 -28.74
N VAL A 155 13.85 54.70 -29.20
CA VAL A 155 13.27 54.80 -30.55
C VAL A 155 12.56 56.14 -30.76
N GLN A 156 11.86 56.65 -29.75
CA GLN A 156 11.22 57.97 -29.84
C GLN A 156 12.26 59.09 -29.92
N ALA A 157 13.33 59.01 -29.13
CA ALA A 157 14.43 59.98 -29.19
C ALA A 157 15.18 59.93 -30.54
N GLU A 158 15.37 58.76 -31.14
CA GLU A 158 15.93 58.63 -32.49
C GLU A 158 14.99 59.21 -33.56
N LYS A 159 13.68 58.98 -33.47
CA LYS A 159 12.70 59.60 -34.37
C LYS A 159 12.76 61.12 -34.28
N GLU A 160 12.84 61.69 -33.08
CA GLU A 160 12.96 63.14 -32.89
C GLU A 160 14.27 63.70 -33.47
N LYS A 161 15.39 62.99 -33.30
CA LYS A 161 16.67 63.35 -33.94
C LYS A 161 16.57 63.30 -35.47
N ALA A 162 15.95 62.25 -36.02
CA ALA A 162 15.77 62.09 -37.46
C ALA A 162 14.86 63.18 -38.03
N GLU A 163 13.77 63.53 -37.34
CA GLU A 163 12.89 64.65 -37.72
C GLU A 163 13.61 66.00 -37.65
N ALA A 164 14.44 66.23 -36.62
CA ALA A 164 15.25 67.43 -36.52
C ALA A 164 16.25 67.55 -37.68
N LEU A 165 16.92 66.45 -38.05
CA LEU A 165 17.80 66.41 -39.22
C LEU A 165 17.03 66.66 -40.52
N LYS A 166 15.89 65.99 -40.72
CA LYS A 166 15.02 66.20 -41.89
C LYS A 166 14.59 67.65 -42.01
N ASN A 167 14.20 68.29 -40.92
CA ASN A 167 13.82 69.70 -40.89
C ASN A 167 15.00 70.62 -41.21
N LYS A 168 16.20 70.31 -40.69
CA LYS A 168 17.43 71.04 -41.02
C LYS A 168 17.76 70.96 -42.52
N TYR A 169 17.71 69.77 -43.12
CA TYR A 169 17.93 69.60 -44.56
C TYR A 169 16.87 70.34 -45.39
N LYS A 170 15.60 70.30 -44.96
CA LYS A 170 14.53 71.05 -45.62
C LYS A 170 14.76 72.57 -45.57
N GLN A 171 15.22 73.10 -44.45
CA GLN A 171 15.58 74.52 -44.35
C GLN A 171 16.74 74.89 -45.26
N GLN A 172 17.78 74.05 -45.33
CA GLN A 172 18.91 74.25 -46.24
C GLN A 172 18.48 74.25 -47.71
N LEU A 173 17.59 73.32 -48.10
CA LEU A 173 17.02 73.29 -49.44
C LEU A 173 16.23 74.56 -49.77
N ASN A 174 15.34 74.99 -48.87
CA ASN A 174 14.57 76.22 -49.09
C ASN A 174 15.45 77.47 -49.19
N ALA A 175 16.49 77.58 -48.34
CA ALA A 175 17.43 78.69 -48.39
C ALA A 175 18.21 78.70 -49.73
N MET A 176 18.65 77.52 -50.17
CA MET A 176 19.31 77.37 -51.46
C MET A 176 18.36 77.70 -52.62
N GLU A 177 17.09 77.32 -52.56
CA GLU A 177 16.07 77.71 -53.56
C GLU A 177 15.88 79.23 -53.61
N GLU A 178 15.89 79.92 -52.47
CA GLU A 178 15.81 81.38 -52.39
C GLU A 178 17.06 82.04 -52.97
N GLU A 179 18.26 81.56 -52.63
CA GLU A 179 19.52 81.99 -53.25
C GLU A 179 19.50 81.75 -54.76
N PHE A 180 18.98 80.61 -55.22
CA PHE A 180 18.86 80.31 -56.64
C PHE A 180 17.89 81.27 -57.34
N ALA A 181 16.78 81.63 -56.69
CA ALA A 181 15.83 82.61 -57.21
C ALA A 181 16.46 84.01 -57.28
N GLU A 182 17.28 84.38 -56.30
CA GLU A 182 18.03 85.63 -56.31
C GLU A 182 19.10 85.65 -57.40
N ILE A 183 19.88 84.58 -57.55
CA ILE A 183 20.87 84.40 -58.63
C ILE A 183 20.16 84.49 -59.98
N LYS A 184 19.04 83.80 -60.18
CA LYS A 184 18.24 83.87 -61.41
C LYS A 184 17.80 85.30 -61.71
N THR A 185 17.33 86.03 -60.70
CA THR A 185 16.94 87.44 -60.83
C THR A 185 18.13 88.34 -61.18
N ASN A 186 19.29 88.12 -60.55
CA ASN A 186 20.52 88.85 -60.83
C ASN A 186 21.06 88.56 -62.24
N ILE A 187 21.00 87.31 -62.70
CA ILE A 187 21.33 86.91 -64.07
C ILE A 187 20.39 87.61 -65.05
N LEU A 188 19.07 87.57 -64.84
CA LEU A 188 18.09 88.27 -65.68
C LEU A 188 18.36 89.78 -65.74
N ARG A 189 18.66 90.41 -64.59
CA ARG A 189 19.00 91.84 -64.51
C ARG A 189 20.29 92.15 -65.27
N THR A 190 21.29 91.28 -65.15
CA THR A 190 22.59 91.44 -65.83
C THR A 190 22.46 91.19 -67.32
N ALA A 191 21.72 90.16 -67.75
CA ALA A 191 21.37 89.91 -69.14
C ALA A 191 20.65 91.12 -69.74
N GLY A 192 19.65 91.68 -69.07
CA GLY A 192 18.99 92.92 -69.52
C GLY A 192 19.93 94.14 -69.60
N ARG A 193 20.91 94.25 -68.69
CA ARG A 193 21.97 95.27 -68.77
C ARG A 193 22.92 95.03 -69.95
N VAL A 194 23.32 93.78 -70.19
CA VAL A 194 24.16 93.39 -71.33
C VAL A 194 23.43 93.62 -72.64
N ASP A 195 22.15 93.27 -72.75
CA ASP A 195 21.32 93.58 -73.91
C ASP A 195 21.18 95.09 -74.12
N SER A 196 21.06 95.88 -73.05
CA SER A 196 21.08 97.34 -73.14
C SER A 196 22.43 97.89 -73.60
N LEU A 197 23.55 97.31 -73.16
CA LEU A 197 24.89 97.66 -73.62
C LEU A 197 25.11 97.24 -75.08
N LYS A 198 24.66 96.04 -75.46
CA LYS A 198 24.72 95.53 -76.84
C LYS A 198 23.86 96.38 -77.78
N SER A 199 22.68 96.81 -77.33
CA SER A 199 21.83 97.75 -78.05
C SER A 199 22.46 99.14 -78.20
N LYS A 200 23.32 99.58 -77.27
CA LYS A 200 24.07 100.83 -77.38
C LYS A 200 25.34 100.72 -78.21
N LEU A 201 25.90 99.50 -78.33
CA LEU A 201 27.10 99.22 -79.12
C LEU A 201 26.77 98.86 -80.58
N ALA A 202 25.52 98.47 -80.87
CA ALA A 202 25.07 98.17 -82.24
C ALA A 202 25.06 99.39 -83.19
N ASP A 203 25.25 100.61 -82.69
CA ASP A 203 25.37 101.83 -83.49
C ASP A 203 26.85 102.21 -83.81
N ASP A 204 27.85 101.51 -83.26
CA ASP A 204 29.28 101.76 -83.52
C ASP A 204 30.01 100.43 -83.78
N GLU A 205 30.33 100.20 -85.05
CA GLU A 205 31.12 99.09 -85.62
C GLU A 205 30.65 97.64 -85.36
N GLU A 206 30.64 96.88 -86.45
CA GLU A 206 30.31 95.46 -86.56
C GLU A 206 31.30 94.60 -85.75
N ALA A 207 31.13 94.56 -84.43
CA ALA A 207 31.79 93.60 -83.55
C ALA A 207 31.05 92.27 -83.66
N ALA A 208 31.45 91.46 -84.65
CA ALA A 208 31.10 90.05 -84.74
C ALA A 208 31.59 89.30 -83.49
N TRP A 209 30.76 89.27 -82.45
CA TRP A 209 30.90 88.34 -81.33
C TRP A 209 30.52 86.95 -81.82
N ASN A 210 31.47 86.29 -82.50
CA ASN A 210 31.46 84.84 -82.63
C ASN A 210 31.70 84.26 -81.23
N VAL A 211 30.63 84.11 -80.46
CA VAL A 211 30.61 83.12 -79.38
C VAL A 211 30.78 81.79 -80.09
N ALA A 212 32.00 81.27 -80.12
CA ALA A 212 32.24 79.90 -80.50
C ALA A 212 31.33 79.03 -79.62
N GLN A 213 30.33 78.41 -80.25
CA GLN A 213 29.60 77.29 -79.67
C GLN A 213 30.56 76.11 -79.58
N ASP A 214 31.45 76.11 -78.60
CA ASP A 214 31.98 74.88 -78.03
C ASP A 214 31.19 74.62 -76.74
N LEU A 215 29.94 74.21 -76.92
CA LEU A 215 29.07 73.70 -75.85
C LEU A 215 29.23 72.18 -75.65
N ASP A 216 30.14 71.53 -76.40
CA ASP A 216 30.31 70.07 -76.39
C ASP A 216 31.51 69.57 -75.55
N ALA A 217 32.10 70.42 -74.71
CA ALA A 217 33.28 70.05 -73.90
C ALA A 217 33.12 70.25 -72.39
N VAL A 218 31.88 70.38 -71.88
CA VAL A 218 31.62 70.27 -70.44
C VAL A 218 31.13 68.85 -70.15
N ASP A 219 32.10 67.97 -69.94
CA ASP A 219 31.90 66.68 -69.29
C ASP A 219 31.43 66.98 -67.85
N ILE A 220 30.12 67.01 -67.63
CA ILE A 220 29.57 66.90 -66.27
C ILE A 220 29.80 65.44 -65.90
N PRO A 221 30.63 65.12 -64.89
CA PRO A 221 30.71 63.75 -64.43
C PRO A 221 29.32 63.37 -63.94
N MET A 222 28.64 62.55 -64.74
CA MET A 222 27.56 61.71 -64.27
C MET A 222 28.23 60.81 -63.25
N ALA A 223 28.15 61.18 -61.96
CA ALA A 223 28.38 60.24 -60.90
C ALA A 223 27.32 59.16 -61.11
N GLU A 224 27.72 58.09 -61.81
CA GLU A 224 27.01 56.84 -61.79
C GLU A 224 26.67 56.56 -60.34
N GLU A 225 25.37 56.52 -60.08
CA GLU A 225 24.80 56.00 -58.86
C GLU A 225 25.15 54.51 -58.85
N GLY A 226 26.41 54.23 -58.49
CA GLY A 226 26.86 52.95 -57.99
C GLY A 226 26.11 52.74 -56.69
N VAL A 227 24.90 52.20 -56.83
CA VAL A 227 24.27 51.42 -55.77
C VAL A 227 25.25 50.28 -55.52
N GLU A 228 26.21 50.50 -54.61
CA GLU A 228 26.84 49.41 -53.91
C GLU A 228 25.70 48.73 -53.14
N GLU A 229 25.19 47.68 -53.74
CA GLU A 229 24.37 46.68 -53.09
C GLU A 229 25.16 46.19 -51.88
N ILE A 230 24.86 46.77 -50.72
CA ILE A 230 25.29 46.22 -49.44
C ILE A 230 24.59 44.87 -49.34
N THR A 231 25.28 43.82 -49.74
CA THR A 231 24.98 42.45 -49.35
C THR A 231 24.95 42.42 -47.82
N LEU A 232 23.74 42.31 -47.28
CA LEU A 232 23.54 41.92 -45.89
C LEU A 232 24.32 40.62 -45.63
N PRO A 233 25.10 40.51 -44.54
CA PRO A 233 25.63 39.23 -44.14
C PRO A 233 24.46 38.27 -43.91
N GLN A 234 24.50 37.13 -44.60
CA GLN A 234 23.58 36.02 -44.37
C GLN A 234 23.61 35.68 -42.88
N ILE A 235 22.48 35.94 -42.22
CA ILE A 235 22.14 35.35 -40.94
C ILE A 235 22.20 33.84 -41.18
N HIS A 236 23.17 33.17 -40.56
CA HIS A 236 23.17 31.73 -40.48
C HIS A 236 21.92 31.36 -39.69
N THR A 237 20.88 30.91 -40.40
CA THR A 237 19.84 30.08 -39.78
C THR A 237 20.51 28.78 -39.39
N GLU A 238 20.93 28.66 -38.13
CA GLU A 238 21.11 27.35 -37.50
C GLU A 238 19.73 26.70 -37.40
N GLN A 239 19.40 25.98 -38.46
CA GLN A 239 18.44 24.90 -38.43
C GLN A 239 19.02 23.79 -37.53
N PRO A 240 18.24 23.21 -36.58
CA PRO A 240 18.72 22.12 -35.77
C PRO A 240 19.06 20.95 -36.69
N ALA A 241 20.28 20.42 -36.55
CA ALA A 241 20.70 19.20 -37.21
C ALA A 241 19.78 18.05 -36.74
N ALA A 242 18.93 17.60 -37.66
CA ALA A 242 18.53 16.22 -37.71
C ALA A 242 19.63 15.48 -38.47
N ASP A 243 20.29 14.55 -37.81
CA ASP A 243 21.00 13.44 -38.47
C ASP A 243 20.55 12.13 -37.84
N GLU A 244 20.36 11.17 -38.73
CA GLU A 244 19.81 9.82 -38.60
C GLU A 244 20.45 9.00 -37.47
N ILE A 245 19.65 8.36 -36.61
CA ILE A 245 19.24 6.96 -36.73
C ILE A 245 20.41 6.03 -37.09
N ALA A 246 21.00 5.44 -36.06
CA ALA A 246 21.59 4.11 -36.11
C ALA A 246 21.03 3.31 -34.93
N GLU A 247 20.55 2.11 -35.25
CA GLU A 247 19.85 1.14 -34.43
C GLU A 247 20.65 0.67 -33.20
N GLU A 248 19.98 0.66 -32.03
CA GLU A 248 19.82 -0.51 -31.14
C GLU A 248 19.08 -0.07 -29.86
N PRO A 249 17.82 -0.48 -29.62
CA PRO A 249 17.24 -0.42 -28.28
C PRO A 249 17.41 -1.79 -27.61
N ALA A 250 18.12 -1.81 -26.48
CA ALA A 250 17.98 -2.89 -25.52
C ALA A 250 16.60 -2.73 -24.84
N GLU A 251 15.74 -3.73 -25.03
CA GLU A 251 14.47 -3.88 -24.34
C GLU A 251 14.74 -4.13 -22.84
N GLU A 252 14.53 -3.12 -22.00
CA GLU A 252 14.17 -3.35 -20.60
C GLU A 252 12.69 -3.00 -20.43
N GLU A 253 11.87 -4.06 -20.33
CA GLU A 253 10.45 -4.00 -20.00
C GLU A 253 10.25 -3.30 -18.65
N PHE A 254 9.88 -2.03 -18.67
CA PHE A 254 9.13 -1.44 -17.57
C PHE A 254 7.67 -1.87 -17.73
N THR A 255 7.29 -2.91 -16.98
CA THR A 255 5.89 -3.26 -16.78
C THR A 255 5.25 -2.22 -15.87
N GLU A 256 4.49 -1.29 -16.46
CA GLU A 256 3.50 -0.49 -15.73
C GLU A 256 2.42 -1.43 -15.18
N LEU A 257 2.56 -1.82 -13.92
CA LEU A 257 1.47 -2.41 -13.15
C LEU A 257 0.46 -1.31 -12.85
N LYS A 258 -0.58 -1.21 -13.68
CA LYS A 258 -1.75 -0.38 -13.38
C LYS A 258 -2.46 -0.92 -12.15
N LEU A 259 -2.81 0.00 -11.24
CA LEU A 259 -3.49 -0.26 -9.97
C LEU A 259 -4.89 -0.87 -10.11
N GLU A 260 -5.36 -1.07 -11.34
CA GLU A 260 -6.69 -1.57 -11.69
C GLU A 260 -6.75 -3.11 -11.78
N ASP A 261 -5.60 -3.81 -11.87
CA ASP A 261 -5.56 -5.27 -12.05
C ASP A 261 -5.55 -6.09 -10.73
N LEU A 262 -5.48 -5.43 -9.57
CA LEU A 262 -5.48 -6.12 -8.26
C LEU A 262 -6.84 -6.20 -7.57
N VAL A 263 -7.90 -5.63 -8.14
CA VAL A 263 -9.23 -5.65 -7.54
C VAL A 263 -10.12 -6.63 -8.31
N GLN A 264 -10.12 -7.88 -7.85
CA GLN A 264 -11.24 -8.78 -8.12
C GLN A 264 -12.49 -8.13 -7.54
N THR A 265 -13.29 -7.53 -8.41
CA THR A 265 -14.64 -7.06 -8.08
C THR A 265 -15.54 -8.29 -8.03
N GLU A 266 -15.60 -8.94 -6.87
CA GLU A 266 -16.81 -9.66 -6.52
C GLU A 266 -17.91 -8.63 -6.28
N ASN A 267 -18.83 -8.58 -7.23
CA ASN A 267 -20.10 -7.88 -7.13
C ASN A 267 -20.79 -8.29 -5.83
N THR A 268 -20.92 -7.35 -4.89
CA THR A 268 -22.05 -7.37 -3.96
C THR A 268 -22.77 -6.04 -4.03
N ASP A 269 -24.06 -6.16 -4.31
CA ASP A 269 -25.02 -5.09 -4.49
C ASP A 269 -24.97 -4.02 -3.40
N GLY A 270 -25.17 -2.78 -3.84
CA GLY A 270 -25.01 -1.58 -3.04
C GLY A 270 -25.90 -1.50 -1.81
N LYS A 271 -25.29 -1.01 -0.73
CA LYS A 271 -25.90 -0.13 0.26
C LYS A 271 -24.81 0.72 0.92
N PRO A 272 -25.06 2.01 1.18
CA PRO A 272 -24.11 2.82 1.92
C PRO A 272 -24.19 2.40 3.39
N VAL A 273 -23.05 2.08 4.00
CA VAL A 273 -22.93 1.93 5.44
C VAL A 273 -22.07 3.09 5.92
N ASP A 274 -22.73 4.22 6.16
CA ASP A 274 -22.27 5.16 7.17
C ASP A 274 -22.27 4.43 8.52
N ASP A 275 -21.31 4.78 9.39
CA ASP A 275 -21.03 4.23 10.72
C ASP A 275 -19.96 3.11 10.79
N ILE A 276 -18.70 3.47 10.49
CA ILE A 276 -17.56 2.77 11.09
C ILE A 276 -17.37 3.35 12.50
N GLN A 277 -18.03 2.73 13.49
CA GLN A 277 -17.65 2.93 14.89
C GLN A 277 -16.35 2.17 15.15
N GLU A 278 -15.36 2.86 15.73
CA GLU A 278 -14.12 2.27 16.24
C GLU A 278 -14.45 1.08 17.17
N LEU A 279 -14.26 -0.14 16.70
CA LEU A 279 -14.25 -1.32 17.56
C LEU A 279 -12.96 -1.27 18.39
N LYS A 280 -13.09 -0.86 19.65
CA LYS A 280 -12.01 -0.96 20.64
C LYS A 280 -11.88 -2.42 21.04
N LEU A 281 -10.65 -2.90 21.20
CA LEU A 281 -10.36 -4.28 21.63
C LEU A 281 -10.99 -4.64 22.99
N ASP A 282 -11.45 -3.64 23.75
CA ASP A 282 -12.12 -3.83 25.05
C ASP A 282 -13.58 -4.30 24.93
N ASP A 283 -14.18 -4.29 23.73
CA ASP A 283 -15.60 -4.68 23.51
C ASP A 283 -15.79 -6.18 23.18
N ILE A 284 -14.70 -6.95 23.07
CA ILE A 284 -14.77 -8.41 22.89
C ILE A 284 -14.82 -9.08 24.28
N GLN A 285 -16.01 -9.15 24.87
CA GLN A 285 -16.24 -9.93 26.08
C GLN A 285 -16.37 -11.43 25.71
N VAL A 286 -15.29 -12.19 25.88
CA VAL A 286 -15.38 -13.65 25.99
C VAL A 286 -15.70 -13.98 27.44
N ASP A 287 -16.99 -14.08 27.74
CA ASP A 287 -17.48 -14.40 29.08
C ASP A 287 -17.21 -15.90 29.36
N MET A 288 -16.17 -16.16 30.14
CA MET A 288 -15.81 -17.50 30.61
C MET A 288 -16.57 -17.70 31.94
N PRO A 289 -17.41 -18.73 32.10
CA PRO A 289 -18.20 -18.88 33.32
C PRO A 289 -17.28 -19.02 34.52
N GLU A 290 -17.34 -18.05 35.43
CA GLU A 290 -16.67 -18.08 36.73
C GLU A 290 -17.22 -19.24 37.56
N LEU A 291 -16.35 -20.20 37.87
CA LEU A 291 -16.61 -21.15 38.95
C LEU A 291 -16.53 -20.36 40.26
N LYS A 292 -17.70 -20.07 40.84
CA LYS A 292 -17.81 -19.52 42.20
C LYS A 292 -17.12 -20.46 43.18
N GLU A 293 -16.06 -19.96 43.81
CA GLU A 293 -15.56 -20.50 45.08
C GLU A 293 -16.60 -20.18 46.15
N GLU A 294 -17.39 -21.17 46.56
CA GLU A 294 -18.13 -21.12 47.83
C GLU A 294 -17.28 -21.71 48.96
N PRO A 295 -17.40 -21.16 50.18
CA PRO A 295 -16.44 -21.39 51.25
C PRO A 295 -16.58 -22.80 51.83
N ALA A 296 -15.44 -23.34 52.28
CA ALA A 296 -15.40 -24.54 53.09
C ALA A 296 -16.27 -24.38 54.34
N GLU A 297 -17.40 -25.08 54.38
CA GLU A 297 -18.22 -25.24 55.58
C GLU A 297 -18.21 -26.72 56.00
N GLU A 298 -18.06 -26.90 57.31
CA GLU A 298 -17.71 -28.13 58.00
C GLU A 298 -18.61 -29.33 57.70
N ALA A 299 -18.00 -30.52 57.72
CA ALA A 299 -18.70 -31.80 57.65
C ALA A 299 -19.76 -31.96 58.76
N PRO A 300 -20.93 -32.52 58.41
CA PRO A 300 -21.51 -33.53 59.29
C PRO A 300 -22.05 -34.75 58.53
N LYS A 301 -21.59 -35.92 59.00
CA LYS A 301 -22.28 -37.21 59.22
C LYS A 301 -23.16 -37.82 58.11
N GLU A 302 -22.84 -39.10 57.87
CA GLU A 302 -23.68 -40.17 57.34
C GLU A 302 -25.20 -39.97 57.50
N GLU A 303 -25.93 -39.99 56.38
CA GLU A 303 -27.21 -40.69 56.29
C GLU A 303 -27.55 -41.00 54.82
N ALA A 304 -28.02 -42.22 54.58
CA ALA A 304 -28.44 -42.71 53.28
C ALA A 304 -29.66 -41.92 52.78
N GLY A 305 -29.57 -41.36 51.58
CA GLY A 305 -30.68 -40.72 50.88
C GLY A 305 -30.65 -41.11 49.40
N GLU A 306 -31.71 -41.79 48.96
CA GLU A 306 -31.93 -42.24 47.59
C GLU A 306 -31.78 -41.10 46.58
N ILE A 307 -30.93 -41.31 45.57
CA ILE A 307 -30.87 -40.42 44.40
C ILE A 307 -32.13 -40.70 43.57
N SER A 308 -33.12 -39.82 43.65
CA SER A 308 -34.30 -39.89 42.78
C SER A 308 -33.91 -39.60 41.33
N PHE A 309 -34.27 -40.52 40.43
CA PHE A 309 -34.09 -40.43 38.98
C PHE A 309 -35.36 -39.95 38.24
N GLU A 310 -36.28 -39.26 38.93
CA GLU A 310 -37.44 -38.65 38.25
C GLU A 310 -37.01 -37.42 37.46
N GLY A 311 -36.86 -37.60 36.14
CA GLY A 311 -36.53 -36.53 35.19
C GLY A 311 -35.67 -36.96 34.00
N LEU A 312 -35.07 -38.17 34.02
CA LEU A 312 -34.23 -38.65 32.91
C LEU A 312 -35.03 -39.22 31.72
N GLU A 313 -36.34 -39.44 31.89
CA GLU A 313 -37.23 -40.05 30.89
C GLU A 313 -37.53 -39.13 29.70
N ASP A 314 -37.29 -37.82 29.82
CA ASP A 314 -37.43 -36.87 28.70
C ASP A 314 -36.18 -36.81 27.80
N LEU A 315 -35.05 -37.43 28.20
CA LEU A 315 -33.84 -37.48 27.38
C LEU A 315 -33.80 -38.64 26.38
N PHE A 316 -34.74 -39.59 26.48
CA PHE A 316 -34.80 -40.82 25.67
C PHE A 316 -36.05 -40.94 24.79
N LYS A 317 -36.81 -39.86 24.57
CA LYS A 317 -37.86 -39.85 23.55
C LYS A 317 -37.20 -39.79 22.17
N GLU A 318 -36.95 -40.97 21.60
CA GLU A 318 -36.65 -41.16 20.18
C GLU A 318 -37.82 -40.62 19.36
N ASP A 319 -37.57 -39.59 18.55
CA ASP A 319 -38.42 -39.27 17.40
C ASP A 319 -38.30 -40.41 16.37
N LYS A 320 -39.22 -41.38 16.42
CA LYS A 320 -39.82 -42.07 15.25
C LYS A 320 -40.88 -43.11 15.62
#